data_AF-A0A2E8WME8-F1
#
_entry.id   AF-A0A2E8WME8-F1
#
_cell.length_a   1.000
_cell.length_b   1.000
_cell.length_c   1.000
_cell.angle_alpha   90.00
_cell.angle_beta   90.00
_cell.angle_gamma   90.00
#
_symmetry.space_group_name_H-M   'P 1'
#
loop_
_entity.id
_entity.type
_entity.pdbx_description
1 polymer ?
#
loop_
_entity_poly.entity_id
_entity_poly.type
_entity_poly.pdbx_seq_one_letter_code
_entity_poly.pdbx_strand_id
1 'polypeptide(L)'
;MQPVVEAGDVMFFMDSAQAHDAWPWKLDTGRRSILFKYASRTSSRSGPSKEVAPPETYWDRDTVADMTPEQRAVMFVPYSNHLGEVPLLDVTPDGKVTTG
;
A
#
# COMPACT_ATOMS: atom_id res chain seq x y z
N MET A 1 14.21 3.34 19.76
CA MET A 1 15.31 3.73 18.84
C MET A 1 14.68 4.56 17.74
N GLN A 2 15.21 5.73 17.39
CA GLN A 2 14.70 6.54 16.28
C GLN A 2 15.58 6.31 15.05
N PRO A 3 15.03 5.89 13.89
CA PRO A 3 15.79 5.78 12.66
C PRO A 3 16.18 7.17 12.15
N VAL A 4 17.43 7.32 11.72
CA VAL A 4 17.92 8.52 11.02
C VAL A 4 17.80 8.23 9.54
N VAL A 5 17.01 9.05 8.83
CA VAL A 5 16.70 8.90 7.41
C VAL A 5 16.79 10.25 6.71
N GLU A 6 17.16 10.25 5.44
CA GLU A 6 17.15 11.39 4.54
C GLU A 6 15.98 11.32 3.55
N ALA A 7 15.73 12.40 2.82
CA ALA A 7 14.68 12.42 1.81
C ALA A 7 15.05 11.44 0.67
N GLY A 8 14.17 10.47 0.44
CA GLY A 8 14.39 9.40 -0.56
C GLY A 8 14.75 8.05 0.07
N ASP A 9 15.13 8.02 1.35
CA ASP A 9 15.37 6.76 2.05
C ASP A 9 14.07 5.97 2.27
N VAL A 10 14.21 4.64 2.27
CA VAL A 10 13.11 3.71 2.51
C VAL A 10 13.40 2.91 3.78
N MET A 11 12.45 2.92 4.70
CA MET A 11 12.49 2.11 5.92
C MET A 11 11.45 0.99 5.87
N PHE A 12 11.90 -0.24 6.01
CA PHE A 12 11.03 -1.39 6.22
C PHE A 12 10.88 -1.66 7.72
N PHE A 13 9.65 -1.85 8.18
CA PHE A 13 9.33 -2.26 9.54
C PHE A 13 8.09 -3.16 9.54
N MET A 14 7.92 -3.96 10.60
CA MET A 14 6.78 -4.88 10.69
C MET A 14 5.57 -4.17 11.30
N ASP A 15 4.66 -3.69 10.46
CA ASP A 15 3.46 -2.93 10.86
C ASP A 15 2.72 -3.51 12.08
N SER A 16 2.41 -4.82 12.10
CA SER A 16 1.65 -5.41 13.21
C SER A 16 2.48 -6.17 14.24
N ALA A 17 3.75 -6.49 13.96
CA ALA A 17 4.58 -7.33 14.82
C ALA A 17 5.68 -6.54 15.57
N GLN A 18 5.88 -5.27 15.23
CA GLN A 18 6.87 -4.40 15.86
C GLN A 18 6.17 -3.19 16.48
N ALA A 19 6.40 -2.95 17.76
CA ALA A 19 5.97 -1.70 18.39
C ALA A 19 6.74 -0.53 17.77
N HIS A 20 6.00 0.44 17.24
CA HIS A 20 6.54 1.65 16.63
C HIS A 20 5.52 2.78 16.82
N ASP A 21 6.01 4.02 16.83
CA ASP A 21 5.18 5.21 16.93
C ASP A 21 5.95 6.44 16.42
N ALA A 22 5.24 7.53 16.15
CA ALA A 22 5.81 8.80 15.77
C ALA A 22 5.87 9.75 16.97
N TRP A 23 7.10 10.10 17.39
CA TRP A 23 7.27 11.12 18.43
C TRP A 23 6.79 12.51 17.99
N PRO A 24 6.40 13.37 18.97
CA PRO A 24 6.05 14.75 18.72
C PRO A 24 7.11 15.46 17.90
N TRP A 25 6.66 16.16 16.86
CA TRP A 25 7.54 16.90 15.98
C TRP A 25 7.95 18.24 16.62
N LYS A 26 9.24 18.53 16.65
CA LYS A 26 9.81 19.68 17.38
C LYS A 26 10.51 20.72 16.49
N LEU A 27 10.57 20.51 15.18
CA LEU A 27 11.21 21.43 14.25
C LEU A 27 10.17 22.30 13.54
N ASP A 28 10.58 23.49 13.13
CA ASP A 28 9.73 24.45 12.40
C ASP A 28 9.46 24.00 10.95
N THR A 29 10.23 23.06 10.43
CA THR A 29 10.03 22.47 9.09
C THR A 29 9.00 21.35 9.13
N GLY A 30 8.26 21.10 8.05
CA GLY A 30 7.32 19.98 8.01
C GLY A 30 8.02 18.62 7.86
N ARG A 31 7.59 17.61 8.63
CA ARG A 31 7.94 16.19 8.36
C ARG A 31 6.86 15.54 7.50
N ARG A 32 7.25 14.96 6.36
CA ARG A 32 6.35 14.21 5.46
C ARG A 32 6.94 12.82 5.21
N SER A 33 6.09 11.82 5.21
CA SER A 33 6.43 10.44 4.84
C SER A 33 5.28 9.84 4.05
N ILE A 34 5.60 8.92 3.13
CA ILE A 34 4.61 8.09 2.44
C ILE A 34 4.74 6.68 3.01
N LEU A 35 3.62 6.11 3.44
CA LEU A 35 3.59 4.76 3.99
C LEU A 35 2.96 3.81 2.98
N PHE A 36 3.73 2.80 2.57
CA PHE A 36 3.24 1.68 1.78
C PHE A 36 3.11 0.45 2.68
N LYS A 37 1.94 -0.18 2.68
CA LYS A 37 1.70 -1.42 3.39
C LYS A 37 1.71 -2.59 2.42
N TYR A 38 2.65 -3.51 2.64
CA TYR A 38 2.69 -4.77 1.92
C TYR A 38 2.12 -5.88 2.81
N ALA A 39 1.20 -6.66 2.27
CA ALA A 39 0.63 -7.82 2.94
C ALA A 39 0.72 -9.02 2.01
N SER A 40 1.07 -10.19 2.55
CA SER A 40 1.00 -11.42 1.78
C SER A 40 -0.46 -11.78 1.57
N ARG A 41 -0.73 -12.65 0.59
CA ARG A 41 -2.07 -13.20 0.36
C ARG A 41 -2.67 -13.83 1.61
N THR A 42 -1.86 -14.46 2.46
CA THR A 42 -2.29 -15.14 3.70
C THR A 42 -2.49 -14.19 4.89
N SER A 43 -2.00 -12.95 4.81
CA SER A 43 -2.22 -11.90 5.83
C SER A 43 -3.13 -10.77 5.33
N SER A 44 -3.74 -10.94 4.16
CA SER A 44 -4.70 -10.00 3.58
C SER A 44 -6.12 -10.29 4.03
N ARG A 45 -6.97 -9.26 4.04
CA ARG A 45 -8.39 -9.37 4.38
C ARG A 45 -9.13 -10.21 3.34
N SER A 46 -10.24 -10.81 3.75
CA SER A 46 -11.16 -11.57 2.90
C SER A 46 -12.59 -11.47 3.43
N GLY A 47 -13.55 -12.11 2.76
CA GLY A 47 -14.95 -12.17 3.22
C GLY A 47 -15.61 -10.79 3.26
N PRO A 48 -16.13 -10.34 4.43
CA PRO A 48 -16.87 -9.06 4.55
C PRO A 48 -16.09 -7.83 4.08
N SER A 49 -14.75 -7.88 4.08
CA SER A 49 -13.94 -6.75 3.61
C SER A 49 -14.12 -6.44 2.11
N LYS A 50 -14.76 -7.32 1.33
CA LYS A 50 -15.08 -7.05 -0.08
C LYS A 50 -15.87 -5.76 -0.30
N GLU A 51 -16.64 -5.31 0.69
CA GLU A 51 -17.51 -4.13 0.59
C GLU A 51 -16.75 -2.82 0.79
N VAL A 52 -15.55 -2.90 1.38
CA VAL A 52 -14.72 -1.74 1.70
C VAL A 52 -13.32 -1.84 1.09
N ALA A 53 -13.03 -2.91 0.36
CA ALA A 53 -11.73 -3.12 -0.25
C ALA A 53 -11.49 -2.32 -1.54
N PRO A 54 -12.49 -2.10 -2.41
CA PRO A 54 -12.30 -1.36 -3.65
C PRO A 54 -11.80 0.07 -3.42
N PRO A 55 -10.92 0.60 -4.28
CA PRO A 55 -10.39 1.95 -4.15
C PRO A 55 -11.47 3.04 -4.16
N GLU A 56 -12.59 2.81 -4.85
CA GLU A 56 -13.73 3.71 -4.93
C GLU A 56 -14.41 3.97 -3.57
N THR A 57 -14.12 3.15 -2.55
CA THR A 57 -14.56 3.40 -1.16
C THR A 57 -13.82 4.58 -0.51
N TYR A 58 -12.57 4.85 -0.92
CA TYR A 58 -11.69 5.83 -0.27
C TYR A 58 -11.24 6.97 -1.18
N TRP A 59 -11.33 6.77 -2.49
CA TRP A 59 -10.91 7.71 -3.51
C TRP A 59 -12.11 8.14 -4.35
N ASP A 60 -12.07 9.38 -4.84
CA ASP A 60 -13.09 9.85 -5.76
C ASP A 60 -13.05 9.06 -7.08
N ARG A 61 -14.19 9.03 -7.76
CA ARG A 61 -14.38 8.22 -8.97
C ARG A 61 -13.42 8.61 -10.09
N ASP A 62 -13.16 9.91 -10.25
CA ASP A 62 -12.36 10.42 -11.35
C ASP A 62 -10.88 10.02 -11.16
N THR A 63 -10.38 10.09 -9.93
CA THR A 63 -9.05 9.58 -9.57
C THR A 63 -8.88 8.09 -9.88
N VAL A 64 -9.90 7.26 -9.60
CA VAL A 64 -9.83 5.80 -9.86
C VAL A 64 -9.98 5.46 -11.34
N ALA A 65 -10.79 6.23 -12.08
CA ALA A 65 -11.09 5.96 -13.48
C ALA A 65 -9.85 6.05 -14.40
N ASP A 66 -8.89 6.92 -14.05
CA ASP A 66 -7.67 7.13 -14.84
C ASP A 66 -6.53 6.16 -14.49
N MET A 67 -6.74 5.23 -13.54
CA MET A 67 -5.72 4.25 -13.15
C MET A 67 -5.55 3.16 -14.20
N THR A 68 -4.29 2.77 -14.47
CA THR A 68 -4.03 1.51 -15.18
C THR A 68 -4.49 0.31 -14.35
N PRO A 69 -4.70 -0.88 -14.95
CA PRO A 69 -5.04 -2.08 -14.19
C PRO A 69 -4.05 -2.38 -13.06
N GLU A 70 -2.75 -2.14 -13.28
CA GLU A 70 -1.69 -2.36 -12.29
C GLU A 70 -1.76 -1.35 -11.15
N GLN A 71 -2.01 -0.07 -11.48
CA GLN A 71 -2.21 0.97 -10.48
C GLN A 71 -3.45 0.65 -9.65
N ARG A 72 -4.56 0.27 -10.29
CA ARG A 72 -5.79 -0.10 -9.59
C ARG A 72 -5.58 -1.31 -8.67
N ALA A 73 -4.78 -2.30 -9.10
CA ALA A 73 -4.48 -3.49 -8.30
C ALA A 73 -3.81 -3.17 -6.95
N VAL A 74 -2.91 -2.19 -6.89
CA VAL A 74 -2.23 -1.80 -5.64
C VAL A 74 -3.03 -0.84 -4.76
N MET A 75 -4.14 -0.30 -5.27
CA MET A 75 -4.98 0.67 -4.56
C MET A 75 -6.10 0.02 -3.76
N PHE A 76 -6.34 -1.28 -3.93
CA PHE A 76 -7.12 -2.04 -2.97
C PHE A 76 -6.42 -2.01 -1.61
N VAL A 77 -7.20 -1.87 -0.53
CA VAL A 77 -6.68 -2.15 0.83
C VAL A 77 -6.12 -3.57 0.88
N PRO A 78 -5.31 -3.97 1.89
CA PRO A 78 -4.79 -5.33 1.99
C PRO A 78 -5.89 -6.40 1.91
N TYR A 79 -6.16 -6.88 0.71
CA TYR A 79 -7.29 -7.71 0.32
C TYR A 79 -6.80 -8.55 -0.85
N SER A 80 -7.00 -9.86 -0.80
CA SER A 80 -6.36 -10.77 -1.74
C SER A 80 -7.34 -11.49 -2.68
N ASN A 81 -8.63 -11.18 -2.58
CA ASN A 81 -9.68 -11.85 -3.36
C ASN A 81 -10.47 -10.86 -4.22
N HIS A 82 -9.80 -10.19 -5.15
CA HIS A 82 -10.42 -9.19 -6.03
C HIS A 82 -11.42 -9.76 -7.06
N LEU A 83 -11.80 -11.05 -6.97
CA LEU A 83 -12.74 -11.71 -7.88
C LEU A 83 -12.40 -11.57 -9.38
N GLY A 84 -11.12 -11.33 -9.70
CA GLY A 84 -10.65 -11.09 -11.07
C GLY A 84 -10.87 -9.67 -11.60
N GLU A 85 -11.30 -8.71 -10.76
CA GLU A 85 -11.52 -7.31 -11.16
C GLU A 85 -10.24 -6.55 -11.51
N VAL A 86 -9.12 -6.98 -10.92
CA VAL A 86 -7.79 -6.44 -11.18
C VAL A 86 -6.80 -7.60 -11.38
N PRO A 87 -5.75 -7.40 -12.19
CA PRO A 87 -4.74 -8.42 -12.42
C PRO A 87 -3.95 -8.72 -11.14
N LEU A 88 -3.43 -9.94 -11.06
CA LEU A 88 -2.36 -10.24 -10.11
C LEU A 88 -1.06 -9.65 -10.65
N LEU A 89 -0.30 -9.00 -9.78
CA LEU A 89 0.99 -8.42 -10.14
C LEU A 89 2.10 -9.42 -9.92
N ASP A 90 2.95 -9.55 -10.93
CA ASP A 90 4.19 -10.32 -10.88
C ASP A 90 5.38 -9.41 -11.21
N VAL A 91 6.56 -9.79 -10.77
CA VAL A 91 7.79 -9.05 -11.01
C VAL A 91 8.75 -9.95 -11.80
N THR A 92 9.09 -9.50 -12.99
CA THR A 92 10.05 -10.21 -13.83
C THR A 92 11.45 -10.24 -13.19
N PRO A 93 12.34 -11.15 -13.61
CA PRO A 93 13.69 -11.21 -13.05
C PRO A 93 14.52 -9.91 -13.18
N ASP A 94 14.21 -9.07 -14.18
CA ASP A 94 14.80 -7.74 -14.40
C ASP A 94 14.08 -6.61 -13.63
N GLY A 95 13.12 -6.94 -12.78
CA GLY A 95 12.47 -6.01 -11.85
C GLY A 95 11.28 -5.25 -12.42
N LYS A 96 10.73 -5.66 -13.57
CA LYS A 96 9.57 -5.02 -14.19
C LYS A 96 8.27 -5.63 -13.66
N VAL A 97 7.34 -4.76 -13.28
CA VAL A 97 5.98 -5.19 -12.89
C VAL A 97 5.21 -5.62 -14.14
N THR A 98 4.57 -6.77 -14.06
CA THR A 98 3.73 -7.36 -15.10
C THR A 98 2.44 -7.88 -14.49
N THR A 99 1.42 -8.07 -15.33
CA THR A 99 0.16 -8.69 -14.96
C THR A 99 0.18 -10.16 -15.35
N GLY A 100 -0.15 -11.04 -14.40
CA GLY A 100 -0.40 -12.47 -14.65
C GLY A 100 -1.82 -12.75 -15.11
#